data_AF-A0A0V1F2N6-F1
#
_entry.id   AF-A0A0V1F2N6-F1
#
_cell.length_a   1.000
_cell.length_b   1.000
_cell.length_c   1.000
_cell.angle_alpha   90.00
_cell.angle_beta   90.00
_cell.angle_gamma   90.00
#
_symmetry.space_group_name_H-M   'P 1'
#
loop_
_entity.id
_entity.type
_entity.pdbx_description
1 polymer ?
#
loop_
_entity_poly.entity_id
_entity_poly.type
_entity_poly.pdbx_seq_one_letter_code
_entity_poly.pdbx_strand_id
1 'polypeptide(L)' 'MQSLQIELDDEIIIGKVIQCLPSDFDSFRQSWRLSAPKTVTLSDLTSQLLACESDQLCRSMQAVSIREAL' A
#
# COMPACT_ATOMS: atom_id res chain seq x y z
N MET A 1 8.61 -14.93 34.67
CA MET A 1 9.06 -14.09 33.54
C MET A 1 8.15 -12.88 33.49
N GLN A 2 8.67 -11.66 33.54
CA GLN A 2 7.88 -10.45 33.28
C GLN A 2 7.84 -10.25 31.76
N SER A 3 6.64 -10.17 31.19
CA SER A 3 6.42 -9.86 29.78
C SER A 3 6.56 -8.36 29.56
N LEU A 4 7.43 -7.97 28.63
CA LEU A 4 7.51 -6.59 28.15
C LEU A 4 6.26 -6.31 27.31
N GLN A 5 5.35 -5.47 27.80
CA GLN A 5 4.26 -4.96 26.99
C GLN A 5 4.82 -3.87 26.06
N ILE A 6 4.83 -4.16 24.76
CA ILE A 6 5.18 -3.19 23.72
C ILE A 6 3.86 -2.72 23.13
N GLU A 7 3.56 -1.45 23.30
CA GLU A 7 2.44 -0.79 22.64
C GLU A 7 2.95 -0.24 21.30
N LEU A 8 2.29 -0.63 20.20
CA LEU A 8 2.61 -0.17 18.87
C LEU A 8 1.46 0.69 18.37
N ASP A 9 1.79 1.95 18.06
CA ASP A 9 0.86 2.88 17.43
C ASP A 9 0.64 2.52 15.95
N ASP A 10 -0.57 2.74 15.47
CA ASP A 10 -0.94 2.51 14.06
C ASP A 10 0.00 3.26 13.12
N GLU A 11 0.41 4.50 13.42
CA GLU A 11 1.33 5.28 12.60
C GLU A 11 2.70 4.60 12.46
N ILE A 12 3.20 3.99 13.54
CA ILE A 12 4.47 3.25 13.54
C ILE A 12 4.34 2.01 12.68
N ILE A 13 3.26 1.24 12.86
CA ILE A 13 2.99 0.02 12.09
C ILE A 13 2.85 0.36 10.61
N ILE A 14 2.04 1.37 10.27
CA ILE A 14 1.80 1.85 8.92
C ILE A 14 3.12 2.30 8.28
N GLY A 15 3.92 3.11 8.98
CA GLY A 15 5.23 3.53 8.51
C GLY A 15 6.14 2.35 8.16
N LYS A 16 6.12 1.29 8.97
CA LYS A 16 6.86 0.05 8.70
C LYS A 16 6.29 -0.74 7.53
N VAL A 17 4.97 -0.88 7.43
CA VAL A 17 4.33 -1.57 6.31
C VAL A 17 4.71 -0.88 5.00
N ILE A 18 4.54 0.44 4.91
CA ILE A 18 4.89 1.25 3.74
C ILE A 18 6.35 1.06 3.33
N GLN A 19 7.29 1.02 4.29
CA GLN A 19 8.72 0.78 4.01
C GLN A 19 9.01 -0.62 3.48
N CYS A 20 8.26 -1.62 3.94
CA CYS A 20 8.46 -3.03 3.61
C CYS A 20 7.67 -3.49 2.38
N LEU A 21 6.88 -2.62 1.74
CA LEU A 21 6.13 -2.97 0.54
C LEU A 21 7.07 -3.42 -0.61
N PRO A 22 6.65 -4.41 -1.42
CA PRO A 22 7.38 -4.82 -2.61
C PRO A 22 7.62 -3.65 -3.58
N SER A 23 8.62 -3.77 -4.45
CA SER A 23 8.96 -2.75 -5.46
C SER A 23 7.81 -2.43 -6.42
N ASP A 24 6.91 -3.38 -6.66
CA ASP A 24 5.73 -3.16 -7.52
C ASP A 24 4.77 -2.09 -6.94
N PHE A 25 4.89 -1.80 -5.65
CA PHE A 25 4.16 -0.73 -4.96
C PHE A 25 4.96 0.58 -4.86
N ASP A 26 6.09 0.74 -5.57
CA ASP A 26 6.90 1.96 -5.49
C ASP A 26 6.09 3.23 -5.81
N SER A 27 5.20 3.16 -6.80
CA SER A 27 4.29 4.28 -7.13
C SER A 27 3.36 4.63 -5.98
N PHE A 28 2.77 3.62 -5.33
CA PHE A 28 1.94 3.80 -4.14
C PHE A 28 2.76 4.40 -3.00
N ARG A 29 3.97 3.88 -2.76
CA ARG A 29 4.87 4.34 -1.71
C ARG A 29 5.26 5.81 -1.90
N GLN A 30 5.52 6.24 -3.13
CA GLN A 30 5.79 7.66 -3.43
C GLN A 30 4.55 8.53 -3.24
N SER A 31 3.39 8.09 -3.73
CA SER A 31 2.12 8.80 -3.51
C SER A 31 1.85 8.99 -2.03
N TRP A 32 2.01 7.92 -1.23
CA TRP A 32 1.82 7.96 0.21
C TRP A 32 2.71 9.00 0.89
N ARG A 33 3.99 9.09 0.51
CA ARG A 33 4.92 10.08 1.09
C ARG A 33 4.49 11.53 0.82
N LEU A 34 3.78 11.78 -0.27
CA LEU A 34 3.34 13.11 -0.66
C LEU A 34 1.97 13.48 -0.08
N SER A 35 1.09 12.50 0.11
CA SER A 35 -0.32 12.74 0.42
C SER A 35 -0.89 11.90 1.56
N ALA A 36 -0.04 11.31 2.40
CA ALA A 36 -0.50 10.54 3.55
C ALA A 36 -1.48 11.37 4.40
N PRO A 37 -2.64 10.81 4.78
CA PRO A 37 -3.54 11.46 5.71
C PRO A 37 -2.85 11.77 7.04
N LYS A 38 -3.23 12.87 7.69
CA LYS A 38 -2.73 13.21 9.04
C LYS A 38 -3.12 12.20 10.10
N THR A 39 -4.21 11.48 9.87
CA THR A 39 -4.72 10.41 10.73
C THR A 39 -5.12 9.28 9.81
N VAL A 40 -4.47 8.13 9.98
CA VAL A 40 -4.66 6.97 9.13
C VAL A 40 -4.75 5.74 10.00
N THR A 41 -5.76 4.92 9.77
CA THR A 41 -5.90 3.63 10.46
C THR A 41 -5.33 2.50 9.61
N LEU A 42 -5.06 1.36 10.24
CA LEU A 42 -4.69 0.14 9.50
C LEU A 42 -5.75 -0.28 8.47
N SER A 43 -7.03 -0.01 8.75
CA SER A 43 -8.14 -0.29 7.81
C SER A 43 -8.07 0.60 6.57
N ASP A 44 -7.75 1.88 6.74
CA ASP A 44 -7.58 2.82 5.63
C ASP A 44 -6.42 2.40 4.73
N LEU A 45 -5.29 2.03 5.34
CA LEU A 45 -4.12 1.53 4.61
C LEU A 45 -4.47 0.26 3.81
N THR A 46 -5.14 -0.70 4.44
CA THR A 46 -5.54 -1.96 3.79
C THR A 46 -6.41 -1.70 2.58
N SER A 47 -7.42 -0.84 2.72
CA SER A 47 -8.34 -0.49 1.63
C SER A 47 -7.61 0.16 0.46
N GLN A 48 -6.65 1.05 0.75
CA GLN A 48 -5.85 1.73 -0.28
C GLN A 48 -4.89 0.78 -1.01
N LEU A 49 -4.28 -0.18 -0.30
CA LEU A 49 -3.42 -1.19 -0.92
C LEU A 49 -4.19 -2.12 -1.86
N LEU A 50 -5.39 -2.57 -1.44
CA LEU A 50 -6.27 -3.38 -2.29
C LEU A 50 -6.73 -2.62 -3.54
N ALA A 51 -7.07 -1.34 -3.40
CA ALA A 51 -7.40 -0.49 -4.54
C ALA A 51 -6.21 -0.35 -5.50
N CYS A 52 -5.00 -0.15 -4.96
CA CYS A 52 -3.78 -0.08 -5.77
C CYS A 52 -3.52 -1.38 -6.55
N GLU A 53 -3.65 -2.54 -5.91
CA GLU A 53 -3.48 -3.84 -6.56
C GLU A 53 -4.52 -4.04 -7.68
N SER A 54 -5.79 -3.75 -7.40
CA SER A 54 -6.88 -3.82 -8.38
C SER A 54 -6.62 -2.94 -9.60
N ASP A 55 -6.16 -1.71 -9.39
CA ASP A 55 -5.82 -0.77 -10.47
C ASP A 55 -4.65 -1.28 -11.32
N GLN A 56 -3.64 -1.88 -10.70
CA GLN A 56 -2.51 -2.48 -11.43
C GLN A 56 -2.94 -3.66 -12.29
N LEU A 57 -3.81 -4.53 -11.76
CA LEU A 57 -4.38 -5.65 -12.51
C LEU A 57 -5.23 -5.15 -13.69
N CYS A 58 -6.09 -4.16 -13.48
CA CYS A 58 -6.91 -3.58 -14.54
C CYS A 58 -6.05 -2.98 -15.66
N ARG A 59 -5.00 -2.23 -15.32
CA ARG A 59 -4.06 -1.67 -16.31
C ARG A 59 -3.32 -2.75 -17.08
N SER A 60 -2.91 -3.82 -16.39
CA SER A 60 -2.21 -4.95 -17.01
C SER A 60 -3.11 -5.67 -18.03
N MET A 61 -4.38 -5.92 -17.66
CA MET A 61 -5.37 -6.50 -18.58
C MET A 61 -5.62 -5.62 -19.80
N GLN A 62 -5.75 -4.30 -19.62
CA GLN A 62 -5.90 -3.35 -20.74
C GLN A 62 -4.68 -3.35 -21.65
N ALA A 63 -3.47 -3.39 -21.08
CA ALA A 63 -2.23 -3.43 -21.86
C ALA A 63 -2.12 -4.72 -22.70
N VAL A 64 -2.55 -5.86 -22.16
CA VAL A 64 -2.64 -7.12 -22.90
C VAL A 64 -3.66 -7.02 -24.03
N SER A 65 -4.85 -6.49 -23.77
CA SER A 65 -5.91 -6.35 -24.79
C SER A 65 -5.49 -5.47 -25.96
N ILE A 66 -4.76 -4.37 -25.71
CA ILE A 66 -4.23 -3.50 -26.77
C ILE A 66 -3.17 -4.24 -27.60
N ARG A 67 -2.33 -5.06 -26.97
CA ARG A 67 -1.29 -5.82 -27.67
C ARG A 67 -1.86 -6.89 -28.60
N GLU A 68 -3.02 -7.46 -28.28
CA GLU A 68 -3.71 -8.44 -29.13
C GLU A 68 -4.50 -7.79 -30.28
N ALA A 69 -4.76 -6.48 -30.21
CA ALA A 69 -5.49 -5.72 -31.22
C ALA A 69 -4.59 -5.04 -32.28
N LEU A 70 -3.26 -5.11 -32.11
CA LEU A 70 -2.23 -4.58 -33.03
C LEU A 70 -1.56 -5.70 -33.82
#